data_AF-A0A2H0TIV3-F1
#
_entry.id   AF-A0A2H0TIV3-F1
#
_cell.length_a   1.000
_cell.length_b   1.000
_cell.length_c   1.000
_cell.angle_alpha   90.00
_cell.angle_beta   90.00
_cell.angle_gamma   90.00
#
_symmetry.space_group_name_H-M   'P 1'
#
loop_
_entity.id
_entity.type
_entity.pdbx_description
1 polymer ?
#
loop_
_entity_poly.entity_id
_entity_poly.type
_entity_poly.pdbx_seq_one_letter_code
_entity_poly.pdbx_strand_id
1 'polypeptide(L)'
;RVPPTSYPFPQVNGELTKPAFLECQKKALEDWKKKNRKFLKKFKKDLLETFDFFIMHTPFPKIVEWTAALFWRHEELKQKDHLTLAQCLKKPGLFSEYKKELDKIRERPEFQKFFKEKFSAGLKYNPYIGNSYTSSI
;
A
#
# COMPACT_ATOMS: atom_id res chain seq x y z
N ARG A 1 20.76 26.16 -2.86
CA ARG A 1 19.79 25.40 -3.68
C ARG A 1 20.55 24.81 -4.87
N VAL A 2 20.43 23.51 -5.13
CA VAL A 2 21.12 22.85 -6.25
C VAL A 2 20.50 23.32 -7.57
N PRO A 3 21.29 23.69 -8.61
CA PRO A 3 20.76 24.11 -9.90
C PRO A 3 19.87 23.04 -10.55
N PRO A 4 18.69 23.37 -11.09
CA PRO A 4 17.78 22.39 -11.68
C PRO A 4 18.36 21.55 -12.82
N THR A 5 19.41 22.07 -13.49
CA THR A 5 20.12 21.42 -14.59
C THR A 5 21.24 20.49 -14.15
N SER A 6 21.57 20.46 -12.86
CA SER A 6 22.75 19.77 -12.32
C SER A 6 22.46 18.40 -11.69
N TYR A 7 21.19 17.98 -11.68
CA TYR A 7 20.78 16.65 -11.21
C TYR A 7 19.69 16.07 -12.13
N PRO A 8 19.72 14.77 -12.45
CA PRO A 8 18.62 14.15 -13.17
C PRO A 8 17.41 14.06 -12.25
N PHE A 9 16.44 14.98 -12.43
CA PHE A 9 15.11 14.75 -11.86
C PHE A 9 14.50 13.53 -12.58
N PRO A 10 13.96 12.55 -11.84
CA PRO A 10 13.33 11.42 -12.47
C PRO A 10 12.13 11.90 -13.27
N GLN A 11 11.97 11.37 -14.48
CA GLN A 11 10.71 11.51 -15.20
C GLN A 11 9.68 10.58 -14.55
N VAL A 12 8.70 11.17 -13.88
CA VAL A 12 7.69 10.42 -13.14
C VAL A 12 6.34 10.54 -13.84
N ASN A 13 5.76 9.40 -14.22
CA ASN A 13 4.36 9.34 -14.60
C ASN A 13 3.49 9.25 -13.33
N GLY A 14 3.01 10.40 -12.87
CA GLY A 14 2.23 10.51 -11.63
C GLY A 14 0.93 9.72 -11.65
N GLU A 15 0.32 9.53 -12.82
CA GLU A 15 -0.93 8.77 -12.98
C GLU A 15 -0.71 7.28 -12.75
N LEU A 16 0.42 6.74 -13.23
CA LEU A 16 0.73 5.32 -13.16
C LEU A 16 1.49 4.90 -11.90
N THR A 17 2.14 5.85 -11.22
CA THR A 17 2.96 5.55 -10.03
C THR A 17 2.15 4.91 -8.91
N LYS A 18 0.96 5.45 -8.61
CA LYS A 18 0.08 4.96 -7.53
C LYS A 18 -0.49 3.57 -7.83
N PRO A 19 -1.12 3.29 -9.00
CA PRO A 19 -1.59 1.95 -9.30
C PRO A 19 -0.45 0.93 -9.39
N ALA A 20 0.70 1.31 -9.96
CA ALA A 20 1.87 0.42 -9.98
C ALA A 20 2.32 0.04 -8.56
N PHE A 21 2.41 1.02 -7.65
CA PHE A 21 2.77 0.77 -6.26
C PHE A 21 1.80 -0.20 -5.59
N LEU A 22 0.49 0.07 -5.67
CA LEU A 22 -0.53 -0.77 -5.03
C LEU A 22 -0.57 -2.19 -5.62
N GLU A 23 -0.38 -2.35 -6.93
CA GLU A 23 -0.32 -3.67 -7.55
C GLU A 23 0.89 -4.47 -7.05
N CYS A 24 2.06 -3.84 -6.98
CA CYS A 24 3.25 -4.48 -6.43
C CYS A 24 3.03 -4.92 -4.98
N GLN A 25 2.41 -4.08 -4.15
CA GLN A 25 2.08 -4.46 -2.76
C GLN A 25 1.08 -5.62 -2.71
N LYS A 26 0.07 -5.62 -3.58
CA LYS A 26 -0.91 -6.73 -3.67
C LYS A 26 -0.22 -8.04 -4.03
N LYS A 27 0.64 -8.02 -5.05
CA LYS A 27 1.38 -9.20 -5.51
C LYS A 27 2.33 -9.70 -4.43
N ALA A 28 3.07 -8.80 -3.77
CA ALA A 28 3.96 -9.15 -2.68
C ALA A 28 3.22 -9.84 -1.53
N LEU A 29 2.04 -9.33 -1.14
CA LEU A 29 1.17 -9.96 -0.15
C LEU A 29 0.77 -11.38 -0.55
N GLU A 30 0.29 -11.56 -1.78
CA GLU A 30 -0.17 -12.87 -2.28
C GLU A 30 0.97 -13.88 -2.41
N ASP A 31 2.11 -13.45 -2.93
CA ASP A 31 3.31 -14.28 -3.05
C ASP A 31 3.82 -14.71 -1.68
N TRP A 32 3.86 -13.79 -0.71
CA TRP A 32 4.23 -14.11 0.66
C TRP A 32 3.24 -15.13 1.25
N LYS A 33 1.93 -14.92 1.10
CA LYS A 33 0.91 -15.87 1.58
C LYS A 33 1.09 -17.24 0.96
N LYS A 34 1.34 -17.31 -0.35
CA LYS A 34 1.55 -18.58 -1.07
C LYS A 34 2.77 -19.33 -0.56
N LYS A 35 3.89 -18.63 -0.32
CA LYS A 35 5.13 -19.22 0.20
C LYS A 35 5.01 -19.63 1.67
N ASN A 36 4.19 -18.93 2.46
CA ASN A 36 4.09 -19.10 3.90
C ASN A 36 2.77 -19.75 4.37
N ARG A 37 2.07 -20.50 3.50
CA ARG A 37 0.80 -21.16 3.85
C ARG A 37 0.89 -22.06 5.08
N LYS A 38 1.99 -22.81 5.24
CA LYS A 38 2.20 -23.70 6.39
C LYS A 38 2.30 -22.91 7.71
N PHE A 39 2.96 -21.75 7.66
CA PHE A 39 3.09 -20.83 8.79
C PHE A 39 1.71 -20.31 9.21
N LEU A 40 0.92 -19.75 8.28
CA LEU A 40 -0.44 -19.26 8.58
C LEU A 40 -1.36 -20.35 9.15
N LYS A 41 -1.29 -21.58 8.60
CA LYS A 41 -2.06 -22.73 9.12
C LYS A 41 -1.69 -23.09 10.56
N LYS A 42 -0.42 -22.95 10.95
CA LYS A 42 0.05 -23.23 12.32
C LYS A 42 -0.60 -22.28 13.33
N PHE A 43 -0.75 -21.01 12.98
CA PHE A 43 -1.33 -20.00 13.86
C PHE A 43 -2.86 -19.92 13.78
N LYS A 44 -3.50 -20.59 12.80
CA LYS A 44 -4.94 -20.51 12.53
C LYS A 44 -5.47 -19.07 12.46
N LYS A 45 -4.62 -18.15 11.99
CA LYS A 45 -4.87 -16.71 11.90
C LYS A 45 -4.73 -16.26 10.46
N ASP A 46 -5.48 -15.21 10.12
CA ASP A 46 -5.29 -14.52 8.84
C ASP A 46 -4.00 -13.68 8.88
N LEU A 47 -3.52 -13.24 7.72
CA LEU A 47 -2.21 -12.57 7.63
C LEU A 47 -2.17 -11.29 8.47
N LEU A 48 -3.26 -10.51 8.47
CA LEU A 48 -3.36 -9.26 9.23
C LEU A 48 -3.36 -9.47 10.76
N GLU A 49 -3.85 -10.62 11.22
CA GLU A 49 -3.85 -10.99 12.62
C GLU A 49 -2.53 -11.60 13.08
N THR A 50 -1.76 -12.13 12.13
CA THR A 50 -0.50 -12.83 12.39
C THR A 50 0.64 -11.85 12.70
N PHE A 51 0.65 -10.68 12.07
CA PHE A 51 1.69 -9.66 12.26
C PHE A 51 1.22 -8.54 13.16
N ASP A 52 2.07 -8.11 14.08
CA ASP A 52 1.81 -6.98 14.95
C ASP A 52 1.93 -5.64 14.21
N PHE A 53 2.90 -5.54 13.30
CA PHE A 53 3.17 -4.32 12.55
C PHE A 53 3.45 -4.60 11.07
N PHE A 54 3.06 -3.65 10.22
CA PHE A 54 3.45 -3.58 8.82
C PHE A 54 4.22 -2.29 8.60
N ILE A 55 5.51 -2.44 8.33
CA ILE A 55 6.42 -1.34 7.98
C ILE A 55 6.69 -1.41 6.49
N MET A 56 6.62 -0.27 5.80
CA MET A 56 6.77 -0.22 4.35
C MET A 56 7.42 1.07 3.89
N HIS A 57 8.03 0.99 2.71
CA HIS A 57 8.51 2.16 1.99
C HIS A 57 7.38 3.18 1.83
N THR A 58 7.62 4.42 2.24
CA THR A 58 6.58 5.47 2.36
C THR A 58 6.94 6.71 1.54
N PRO A 59 6.63 6.74 0.24
CA PRO A 59 6.75 7.96 -0.56
C PRO A 59 5.93 9.14 -0.01
N PHE A 60 4.76 8.83 0.55
CA PHE A 60 3.89 9.77 1.26
C PHE A 60 2.90 9.00 2.14
N PRO A 61 2.45 9.51 3.30
CA PRO A 61 1.66 8.73 4.26
C PRO A 61 0.37 8.12 3.68
N LYS A 62 -0.30 8.85 2.78
CA LYS A 62 -1.57 8.42 2.18
C LYS A 62 -1.47 7.12 1.37
N ILE A 63 -0.31 6.80 0.77
CA ILE A 63 -0.13 5.55 0.02
C ILE A 63 -0.13 4.33 0.96
N VAL A 64 0.34 4.51 2.20
CA VAL A 64 0.36 3.47 3.23
C VAL A 64 -1.06 3.20 3.70
N GLU A 65 -1.87 4.25 3.89
CA GLU A 65 -3.30 4.08 4.17
C GLU A 65 -4.03 3.35 3.04
N TRP A 66 -3.78 3.68 1.77
CA TRP A 66 -4.38 2.95 0.65
C TRP A 66 -3.88 1.50 0.55
N THR A 67 -2.61 1.25 0.87
CA THR A 67 -2.06 -0.11 0.91
C THR A 67 -2.66 -0.93 2.05
N ALA A 68 -2.82 -0.34 3.23
CA ALA A 68 -3.51 -0.97 4.35
C ALA A 68 -4.98 -1.28 3.99
N ALA A 69 -5.68 -0.35 3.34
CA ALA A 69 -7.06 -0.55 2.89
C ALA A 69 -7.15 -1.67 1.84
N LEU A 70 -6.15 -1.76 0.96
CA LEU A 70 -6.02 -2.85 0.00
C LEU A 70 -5.83 -4.21 0.68
N PHE A 71 -4.98 -4.28 1.70
CA PHE A 71 -4.76 -5.52 2.46
C PHE A 71 -6.03 -5.91 3.23
N TRP A 72 -6.69 -4.95 3.87
CA TRP A 72 -7.97 -5.15 4.55
C TRP A 72 -9.06 -5.65 3.60
N ARG A 73 -9.18 -5.04 2.41
CA ARG A 73 -10.10 -5.49 1.36
C ARG A 73 -9.86 -6.95 0.96
N HIS A 74 -8.59 -7.33 0.83
CA HIS A 74 -8.21 -8.67 0.44
C HIS A 74 -8.45 -9.71 1.54
N GLU A 75 -8.07 -9.39 2.79
CA GLU A 75 -8.08 -10.33 3.90
C GLU A 75 -9.42 -10.34 4.64
N GLU A 76 -10.00 -9.19 5.00
CA GLU A 76 -11.23 -9.13 5.80
C GLU A 76 -12.48 -9.22 4.91
N LEU A 77 -12.52 -8.46 3.82
CA LEU A 77 -13.68 -8.46 2.92
C LEU A 77 -13.63 -9.61 1.90
N LYS A 78 -12.54 -10.39 1.87
CA LYS A 78 -12.28 -11.50 0.93
C LYS A 78 -12.40 -11.09 -0.55
N GLN A 79 -12.31 -9.80 -0.86
CA GLN A 79 -12.37 -9.25 -2.22
C GLN A 79 -10.96 -9.29 -2.84
N LYS A 80 -10.73 -10.28 -3.70
CA LYS A 80 -9.38 -10.54 -4.26
C LYS A 80 -9.07 -9.70 -5.49
N ASP A 81 -10.10 -9.28 -6.22
CA ASP A 81 -9.92 -8.50 -7.44
C ASP A 81 -9.21 -7.18 -7.15
N HIS A 82 -8.25 -6.84 -8.00
CA HIS A 82 -7.42 -5.65 -7.85
C HIS A 82 -7.21 -4.99 -9.20
N LEU A 83 -7.22 -3.65 -9.22
CA LEU A 83 -6.94 -2.87 -10.41
C LEU A 83 -5.46 -3.02 -10.77
N THR A 84 -5.18 -3.62 -11.92
CA THR A 84 -3.81 -3.82 -12.41
C THR A 84 -3.27 -2.59 -13.15
N LEU A 85 -1.95 -2.44 -13.16
CA LEU A 85 -1.26 -1.45 -13.97
C LEU A 85 -1.56 -1.63 -15.46
N ALA A 86 -1.69 -2.86 -15.94
CA ALA A 86 -2.06 -3.14 -17.33
C ALA A 86 -3.44 -2.56 -17.70
N GLN A 87 -4.39 -2.58 -16.78
CA GLN A 87 -5.69 -1.92 -16.98
C GLN A 87 -5.55 -0.39 -16.95
N CYS A 88 -4.77 0.16 -16.02
CA CYS A 88 -4.48 1.59 -15.95
C CYS A 88 -3.73 2.12 -17.17
N LEU A 89 -2.83 1.34 -17.77
CA LEU A 89 -2.14 1.71 -19.00
C LEU A 89 -3.11 1.88 -20.18
N LYS A 90 -4.19 1.08 -20.24
CA LYS A 90 -5.23 1.21 -21.25
C LYS A 90 -6.21 2.34 -20.95
N LYS A 91 -6.50 2.59 -19.67
CA LYS A 91 -7.44 3.63 -19.23
C LYS A 91 -7.00 4.19 -17.86
N PRO A 92 -6.15 5.25 -17.83
CA PRO A 92 -5.59 5.79 -16.59
C PRO A 92 -6.63 6.25 -15.57
N GLY A 93 -7.79 6.73 -16.04
CA GLY A 93 -8.89 7.19 -15.20
C GLY A 93 -9.50 6.13 -14.28
N LEU A 94 -9.29 4.83 -14.55
CA LEU A 94 -9.77 3.73 -13.69
C LEU A 94 -9.22 3.82 -12.27
N PHE A 95 -8.01 4.36 -12.10
CA PHE A 95 -7.43 4.50 -10.77
C PHE A 95 -8.24 5.45 -9.88
N SER A 96 -8.84 6.50 -10.45
CA SER A 96 -9.66 7.45 -9.68
C SER A 96 -10.92 6.78 -9.12
N GLU A 97 -11.54 5.86 -9.85
CA GLU A 97 -12.69 5.08 -9.38
C GLU A 97 -12.26 4.08 -8.31
N TYR A 98 -11.19 3.34 -8.57
CA TYR A 98 -10.63 2.38 -7.62
C TYR A 98 -10.20 3.01 -6.30
N LYS A 99 -9.58 4.19 -6.38
CA LYS A 99 -9.22 5.00 -5.20
C LYS A 99 -10.44 5.33 -4.35
N LYS A 100 -11.60 5.65 -4.94
CA LYS A 100 -12.84 5.92 -4.18
C LYS A 100 -13.29 4.68 -3.41
N GLU A 101 -13.11 3.48 -3.95
CA GLU A 101 -13.42 2.24 -3.23
C GLU A 101 -12.52 2.07 -1.99
N LEU A 102 -11.22 2.32 -2.14
CA LEU A 102 -10.27 2.27 -1.02
C LEU A 102 -10.59 3.35 0.01
N ASP A 103 -10.93 4.57 -0.43
CA ASP A 103 -11.29 5.67 0.46
C ASP A 103 -12.54 5.33 1.30
N LYS A 104 -13.55 4.67 0.73
CA LYS A 104 -14.72 4.17 1.48
C LYS A 104 -14.37 3.16 2.57
N ILE A 105 -13.37 2.29 2.33
CA ILE A 105 -12.90 1.36 3.36
C ILE A 105 -12.23 2.12 4.50
N ARG A 106 -11.47 3.17 4.15
CA ARG A 106 -10.71 4.00 5.12
C ARG A 106 -11.60 4.80 6.07
N GLU A 107 -12.84 5.07 5.67
CA GLU A 107 -13.83 5.74 6.49
C GLU A 107 -14.42 4.83 7.59
N ARG A 108 -14.24 3.50 7.49
CA ARG A 108 -14.77 2.55 8.46
C ARG A 108 -14.05 2.63 9.81
N PRO A 109 -14.75 2.69 10.95
CA PRO A 109 -14.13 2.73 12.27
C PRO A 109 -13.22 1.52 12.55
N GLU A 110 -13.61 0.32 12.11
CA GLU A 110 -12.83 -0.90 12.32
C GLU A 110 -11.50 -0.84 11.56
N PHE A 111 -11.54 -0.30 10.34
CA PHE A 111 -10.34 -0.08 9.55
C PHE A 111 -9.43 0.98 10.20
N GLN A 112 -9.98 2.08 10.69
CA GLN A 112 -9.19 3.12 11.34
C GLN A 112 -8.46 2.59 12.58
N LYS A 113 -9.14 1.76 13.38
CA LYS A 113 -8.53 1.06 14.51
C LYS A 113 -7.40 0.15 14.05
N PHE A 114 -7.66 -0.71 13.06
CA PHE A 114 -6.65 -1.60 12.47
C PHE A 114 -5.43 -0.84 11.95
N PHE A 115 -5.64 0.24 11.20
CA PHE A 115 -4.57 1.04 10.64
C PHE A 115 -3.72 1.67 11.75
N LYS A 116 -4.37 2.20 12.78
CA LYS A 116 -3.67 2.75 13.96
C LYS A 116 -2.82 1.69 14.64
N GLU A 117 -3.35 0.51 14.89
CA GLU A 117 -2.65 -0.57 15.60
C GLU A 117 -1.50 -1.17 14.78
N LYS A 118 -1.69 -1.35 13.47
CA LYS A 118 -0.79 -2.16 12.64
C LYS A 118 0.17 -1.36 11.75
N PHE A 119 -0.19 -0.14 11.31
CA PHE A 119 0.59 0.62 10.31
C PHE A 119 1.11 1.96 10.85
N SER A 120 0.36 2.63 11.73
CA SER A 120 0.68 4.01 12.13
C SER A 120 2.06 4.18 12.77
N ALA A 121 2.55 3.14 13.46
CA ALA A 121 3.88 3.14 14.06
C ALA A 121 5.00 3.33 13.00
N GLY A 122 4.83 2.75 11.80
CA GLY A 122 5.79 2.93 10.69
C GLY A 122 5.78 4.32 10.08
N LEU A 123 4.74 5.13 10.36
CA LEU A 123 4.60 6.49 9.85
C LEU A 123 5.15 7.54 10.80
N LYS A 124 5.78 7.17 11.93
CA LYS A 124 6.22 8.14 12.95
C LYS A 124 7.09 9.28 12.40
N TYR A 125 8.01 8.97 11.50
CA TYR A 125 9.00 9.94 11.00
C TYR A 125 8.68 10.52 9.62
N ASN A 126 7.92 9.78 8.80
CA ASN A 126 7.68 10.15 7.41
C ASN A 126 7.00 11.52 7.23
N PRO A 127 5.98 11.93 8.03
CA PRO A 127 5.38 13.26 7.92
C PRO A 127 6.35 14.43 8.14
N TYR A 128 7.47 14.18 8.84
CA TYR A 128 8.45 15.21 9.18
C TYR A 128 9.66 15.21 8.23
N ILE A 129 10.02 14.05 7.67
CA ILE A 129 11.22 13.87 6.84
C ILE A 129 10.87 13.81 5.34
N GLY A 130 9.65 13.41 4.99
CA GLY A 130 9.23 13.15 3.61
C GLY A 130 9.80 11.83 3.06
N ASN A 131 9.86 11.72 1.73
CA ASN A 131 10.38 10.54 1.05
C ASN A 131 11.91 10.51 1.08
N SER A 132 12.50 9.63 1.90
CA SER A 132 13.94 9.34 1.93
C SER A 132 14.37 8.23 0.95
N TYR A 133 13.54 7.93 -0.05
CA TYR A 133 13.77 6.90 -1.07
C TYR A 133 14.12 5.55 -0.44
N THR A 134 15.32 5.03 -0.68
CA THR A 134 15.76 3.70 -0.20
C THR A 134 15.73 3.59 1.32
N SER A 135 15.90 4.70 2.03
CA SER A 135 15.89 4.74 3.50
C SER A 135 14.53 5.11 4.09
N SER A 136 13.45 4.97 3.31
CA SER A 136 12.08 5.30 3.76
C SER A 136 11.31 4.11 4.33
N ILE A 137 11.89 2.91 4.28
CA ILE A 137 11.42 1.73 5.02
C ILE A 137 12.28 1.56 6.27
#